data_AF-A0A963LZ43-F1
#
_entry.id   AF-A0A963LZ43-F1
#
_cell.length_a   1.000
_cell.length_b   1.000
_cell.length_c   1.000
_cell.angle_alpha   90.00
_cell.angle_beta   90.00
_cell.angle_gamma   90.00
#
_symmetry.space_group_name_H-M   'P 1'
#
loop_
_entity.id
_entity.type
_entity.pdbx_description
1 polymer ?
#
loop_
_entity_poly.entity_id
_entity_poly.type
_entity_poly.pdbx_seq_one_letter_code
_entity_poly.pdbx_strand_id
1 'polypeptide(L)' 'MTTSDPAATPPFDTEGTIARLFIYPVKSCAGVELTEAILTETGLDLDRSWMVVEDGGMFVTQREQPRMALIRP' A
#
# COMPACT_ATOMS: atom_id res chain seq x y z
N MET A 1 -4.82 44.06 22.72
CA MET A 1 -6.05 43.82 21.93
C MET A 1 -5.68 42.84 20.85
N THR A 2 -5.95 41.56 21.12
CA THR A 2 -5.71 40.43 20.24
C THR A 2 -6.83 40.43 19.21
N THR A 3 -6.53 40.84 17.97
CA THR A 3 -7.48 40.67 16.86
C THR A 3 -7.41 39.20 16.45
N SER A 4 -8.43 38.44 16.83
CA SER A 4 -8.69 37.09 16.34
C SER A 4 -9.01 37.14 14.85
N ASP A 5 -8.22 36.45 14.05
CA ASP A 5 -8.43 36.28 12.61
C ASP A 5 -9.62 35.32 12.37
N PRO A 6 -10.71 35.75 11.69
CA PRO A 6 -11.89 34.91 11.54
C PRO A 6 -11.67 33.83 10.48
N ALA A 7 -11.46 32.61 10.97
CA ALA A 7 -11.80 31.34 10.33
C ALA A 7 -11.40 31.20 8.85
N ALA A 8 -10.10 30.98 8.60
CA ALA A 8 -9.67 30.27 7.41
C ALA A 8 -10.36 28.91 7.38
N THR A 9 -11.29 28.71 6.44
CA THR A 9 -11.87 27.40 6.17
C THR A 9 -10.73 26.40 5.96
N PRO A 10 -10.70 25.26 6.66
CA PRO A 10 -9.67 24.28 6.42
C PRO A 10 -9.71 23.90 4.94
N PRO A 11 -8.56 23.78 4.25
CA PRO A 11 -8.50 23.54 2.81
C PRO A 11 -9.11 22.20 2.38
N PHE A 12 -9.48 21.36 3.34
CA PHE A 12 -10.06 20.04 3.13
C PHE A 12 -11.34 19.91 3.95
N ASP A 13 -12.33 19.24 3.37
CA ASP A 13 -13.61 18.90 4.01
C ASP A 13 -13.52 17.65 4.91
N THR A 14 -12.33 17.02 4.96
CA THR A 14 -12.05 15.78 5.69
C THR A 14 -10.65 15.80 6.28
N GLU A 15 -10.51 15.24 7.49
CA GLU A 15 -9.23 15.01 8.16
C GLU A 15 -9.08 13.52 8.51
N GLY A 16 -7.85 13.03 8.49
CA GLY A 16 -7.54 11.64 8.83
C GLY A 16 -6.05 11.42 9.07
N THR A 17 -5.72 10.30 9.72
CA THR A 17 -4.35 9.84 9.93
C THR A 17 -4.22 8.42 9.41
N ILE A 18 -3.09 8.13 8.75
CA ILE A 18 -2.79 6.77 8.29
C ILE A 18 -2.54 5.90 9.53
N ALA A 19 -3.43 4.94 9.77
CA ALA A 19 -3.30 4.03 10.91
C ALA A 19 -2.17 3.01 10.69
N ARG A 20 -2.08 2.43 9.49
CA ARG A 20 -1.08 1.44 9.10
C ARG A 20 -0.84 1.54 7.59
N LEU A 21 0.39 1.25 7.17
CA LEU A 21 0.80 1.26 5.77
C LEU A 21 1.38 -0.09 5.39
N PHE A 22 1.05 -0.59 4.20
CA PHE A 22 1.51 -1.89 3.74
C PHE A 22 1.86 -1.84 2.26
N ILE A 23 2.87 -2.63 1.89
CA ILE A 23 3.14 -3.03 0.51
C ILE A 23 3.05 -4.55 0.37
N TYR A 24 2.81 -5.04 -0.84
CA TYR A 24 2.78 -6.45 -1.20
C TYR A 24 3.77 -6.68 -2.33
N PRO A 25 5.08 -6.83 -2.03
CA PRO A 25 6.12 -6.84 -3.06
C PRO A 25 5.85 -7.88 -4.15
N VAL A 26 5.49 -9.09 -3.75
CA VAL A 26 5.10 -10.17 -4.65
C VAL A 26 3.58 -10.29 -4.67
N LYS A 27 2.96 -10.26 -5.86
CA LYS A 27 1.52 -10.47 -6.05
C LYS A 27 1.11 -11.77 -5.35
N SER A 28 0.02 -11.68 -4.57
CA SER A 28 -0.60 -12.82 -3.87
C SER A 28 0.17 -13.37 -2.65
N CYS A 29 1.30 -12.77 -2.25
CA CYS A 29 2.05 -13.13 -1.04
C CYS A 29 1.68 -12.24 0.17
N ALA A 30 2.34 -12.45 1.31
CA ALA A 30 2.13 -11.66 2.52
C ALA A 30 2.50 -10.19 2.31
N GLY A 31 1.74 -9.29 2.96
CA GLY A 31 2.09 -7.87 3.01
C GLY A 31 3.22 -7.58 4.00
N VAL A 32 3.97 -6.51 3.73
CA VAL A 32 5.00 -5.94 4.59
C VAL A 32 4.47 -4.62 5.14
N GLU A 33 4.43 -4.50 6.47
CA GLU A 33 4.03 -3.28 7.15
C GLU A 33 5.17 -2.26 7.12
N LEU A 34 4.84 -1.00 6.83
CA LEU A 34 5.78 0.11 6.73
C LEU A 34 5.37 1.27 7.64
N THR A 35 6.33 2.10 8.01
CA THR A 35 6.09 3.40 8.68
C THR A 35 6.03 4.55 7.69
N GLU A 36 6.67 4.40 6.52
CA GLU A 36 6.72 5.37 5.44
C GLU A 36 6.90 4.65 4.10
N ALA A 37 6.53 5.29 2.99
CA ALA A 37 6.76 4.77 1.65
C ALA A 37 6.93 5.91 0.64
N ILE A 38 7.65 5.64 -0.43
CA ILE A 38 7.76 6.55 -1.58
C ILE A 38 6.52 6.37 -2.46
N LEU A 39 5.78 7.44 -2.71
CA LEU A 39 4.70 7.44 -3.68
C LEU A 39 5.27 7.73 -5.08
N THR A 40 5.06 6.81 -6.00
CA THR A 40 5.43 6.91 -7.41
C THR A 40 4.18 7.11 -8.28
N GLU A 41 4.35 7.36 -9.57
CA GLU A 41 3.23 7.46 -10.53
C GLU A 41 2.39 6.18 -10.61
N THR A 42 3.00 5.02 -10.33
CA THR A 42 2.35 3.70 -10.41
C THR A 42 1.86 3.16 -9.06
N GLY A 43 2.06 3.89 -7.97
CA GLY A 43 1.71 3.46 -6.62
C GLY A 43 2.88 3.57 -5.63
N LEU A 44 2.77 2.90 -4.48
CA LEU A 44 3.87 2.85 -3.53
C LEU A 44 5.04 2.09 -4.13
N ASP A 45 6.26 2.58 -3.89
CA ASP A 45 7.47 1.92 -4.35
C ASP A 45 7.50 0.45 -3.88
N LEU A 46 7.92 -0.42 -4.77
CA LEU A 46 7.95 -1.89 -4.63
C LEU A 46 6.59 -2.59 -4.47
N ASP A 47 5.45 -1.90 -4.41
CA ASP A 47 4.15 -2.58 -4.30
C ASP A 47 3.84 -3.35 -5.59
N ARG A 48 3.55 -4.64 -5.46
CA ARG A 48 3.23 -5.58 -6.55
C ARG A 48 4.22 -5.59 -7.71
N SER A 49 5.50 -5.30 -7.44
CA SER A 49 6.55 -5.26 -8.45
C SER A 49 6.97 -6.64 -8.97
N TRP A 50 6.57 -7.72 -8.29
CA TRP A 50 6.87 -9.09 -8.69
C TRP A 50 5.64 -9.99 -8.72
N MET A 51 5.74 -11.09 -9.46
CA MET A 51 4.71 -12.12 -9.55
C MET A 51 5.36 -13.49 -9.72
N VAL A 52 4.84 -14.48 -9.00
CA VAL A 52 5.21 -15.89 -9.21
C VAL A 52 4.47 -16.41 -10.45
N VAL A 53 5.21 -17.06 -11.34
CA VAL A 53 4.69 -17.74 -12.52
C VAL A 53 5.12 -19.20 -12.52
N GLU A 54 4.29 -20.05 -13.11
CA GLU A 54 4.65 -21.43 -13.41
C GLU A 54 5.49 -21.51 -14.69
N ASP A 55 5.98 -22.71 -14.99
CA ASP A 55 6.58 -22.99 -16.29
C ASP A 55 5.55 -22.73 -17.41
N GLY A 56 5.91 -21.87 -18.37
CA GLY A 56 4.98 -21.34 -19.38
C GLY A 56 4.41 -19.95 -19.09
N GLY A 57 4.77 -19.30 -17.98
CA GLY A 57 4.45 -17.89 -17.71
C GLY A 57 3.04 -17.64 -17.18
N MET A 58 2.30 -18.70 -16.86
CA MET A 58 0.99 -18.59 -16.20
C MET A 58 1.15 -18.07 -14.78
N PHE A 59 0.36 -17.06 -14.42
CA PHE A 59 0.43 -16.46 -13.08
C PHE A 59 -0.12 -17.42 -12.02
N VAL A 60 0.53 -17.45 -10.86
CA VAL A 60 0.00 -18.14 -9.67
C VAL A 60 -0.80 -17.14 -8.84
N THR A 61 -1.93 -17.57 -8.29
CA THR A 61 -2.75 -16.75 -7.39
C THR A 61 -2.94 -17.38 -6.01
N GLN A 62 -3.19 -16.53 -5.02
CA GLN A 62 -3.58 -16.99 -3.67
C GLN A 62 -4.91 -17.75 -3.67
N ARG A 63 -5.80 -17.50 -4.65
CA ARG A 63 -7.08 -18.21 -4.77
C ARG A 63 -6.85 -19.68 -5.09
N GLU A 64 -5.89 -19.97 -5.96
CA GLU A 64 -5.49 -21.35 -6.31
C GLU A 64 -4.54 -21.95 -5.27
N GLN A 65 -3.63 -21.14 -4.72
CA GLN A 65 -2.61 -21.55 -3.75
C GLN A 65 -2.70 -20.69 -2.48
N PRO A 66 -3.62 -20.98 -1.55
CA PRO A 66 -3.83 -20.15 -0.34
C PRO A 66 -2.57 -19.99 0.52
N ARG A 67 -1.65 -20.95 0.45
CA ARG A 67 -0.37 -20.94 1.19
C ARG A 67 0.59 -19.82 0.74
N MET A 68 0.36 -19.18 -0.40
CA MET A 68 1.14 -18.00 -0.81
C MET A 68 1.08 -16.88 0.24
N ALA A 69 -0.01 -16.79 1.01
CA ALA A 69 -0.18 -15.85 2.12
C ALA A 69 0.91 -15.97 3.22
N LEU A 70 1.62 -17.09 3.27
CA LEU A 70 2.65 -17.38 4.26
C LEU A 70 4.06 -16.99 3.78
N ILE A 71 4.21 -16.68 2.48
CA ILE A 71 5.48 -16.29 1.89
C ILE A 71 5.76 -14.84 2.28
N ARG A 72 6.89 -14.61 2.95
CA ARG A 72 7.37 -13.29 3.37
C ARG A 72 8.68 -12.99 2.64
N PRO A 73 8.79 -11.86 1.92
CA PRO A 73 10.05 -11.41 1.35
C PRO A 73 11.03 -10.95 2.42
#